data_AF-A0A930K904-F1
#
_entry.id   AF-A0A930K904-F1
#
_cell.length_a   1.000
_cell.length_b   1.000
_cell.length_c   1.000
_cell.angle_alpha   90.00
_cell.angle_beta   90.00
_cell.angle_gamma   90.00
#
_symmetry.space_group_name_H-M   'P 1'
#
loop_
_entity.id
_entity.type
_entity.pdbx_description
1 polymer ?
#
loop_
_entity_poly.entity_id
_entity_poly.type
_entity_poly.pdbx_seq_one_letter_code
_entity_poly.pdbx_strand_id
1 'polypeptide(L)'
;MNYLVLKQRIYLIATALTLIALGSGYGSCTKVSDRLSDSAIMALDSFHHCQYMAFSRGIGAAGRRSEQFDYANLLSRHTTAEQLVEIANTDTSRITRLWAYRILLKKADKQVFDILKQALKDTTYVELMSGCSRFEEHYNRAAISVYRYDSYELKLSNQLRFSLDSLVFFGYMKNKGFENGLLMDFKPHKIYYATVIEEADKGNYAILPLLAQYKNPNDRQRINKLLKALLKEDGICSYEACDAISNWNDPAFEWYAKAACQATIKQEYYDADEVLQLLCAYPAPWSYQILKKLLTQKGDYSNSDIAKDYLTERYKTRPVPPIFKPLYDRYVARKK
;
A
#
# COMPACT_ATOMS: atom_id res chain seq x y z
N MET A 1 56.90 8.72 49.33
CA MET A 1 56.35 7.55 48.61
C MET A 1 56.75 7.67 47.14
N ASN A 2 57.57 6.75 46.61
CA ASN A 2 58.27 6.93 45.34
C ASN A 2 57.32 7.00 44.13
N TYR A 3 57.34 8.14 43.42
CA TYR A 3 56.48 8.44 42.26
C TYR A 3 56.60 7.39 41.14
N LEU A 4 57.78 6.77 41.00
CA LEU A 4 58.03 5.67 40.07
C LEU A 4 57.24 4.40 40.39
N VAL A 5 57.08 4.04 41.68
CA VAL A 5 56.35 2.84 42.10
C VAL A 5 54.84 3.02 41.89
N LEU A 6 54.34 4.26 42.05
CA LEU A 6 52.94 4.58 41.77
C LEU A 6 52.64 4.48 40.26
N LYS A 7 53.53 4.98 39.40
CA LYS A 7 53.37 4.93 37.94
C LYS A 7 53.36 3.49 37.41
N GLN A 8 54.23 2.63 37.95
CA GLN A 8 54.29 1.21 37.57
C GLN A 8 53.03 0.43 37.96
N ARG A 9 52.46 0.73 39.14
CA ARG A 9 51.20 0.12 39.60
C ARG A 9 49.99 0.60 38.79
N ILE A 10 49.96 1.87 38.40
CA ILE A 10 48.90 2.42 37.52
C ILE A 10 48.95 1.76 36.14
N TYR A 11 50.14 1.57 35.57
CA TYR A 11 50.29 0.86 34.30
C TYR A 11 49.84 -0.61 34.41
N LEU A 12 50.23 -1.33 35.45
CA LEU A 12 49.80 -2.73 35.66
C LEU A 12 48.28 -2.87 35.82
N ILE A 13 47.63 -1.93 36.52
CA ILE A 13 46.17 -1.90 36.68
C ILE A 13 45.48 -1.57 35.36
N ALA A 14 46.01 -0.61 34.59
CA ALA A 14 45.49 -0.27 33.27
C ALA A 14 45.61 -1.45 32.30
N THR A 15 46.74 -2.17 32.29
CA THR A 15 46.95 -3.35 31.43
C THR A 15 46.04 -4.51 31.84
N ALA A 16 45.84 -4.73 33.13
CA ALA A 16 44.92 -5.76 33.64
C ALA A 16 43.45 -5.45 33.30
N LEU A 17 43.03 -4.18 33.36
CA LEU A 17 41.69 -3.75 32.94
C LEU A 17 41.46 -3.89 31.43
N THR A 18 42.48 -3.63 30.59
CA THR A 18 42.38 -3.90 29.15
C THR A 18 42.31 -5.38 28.81
N LEU A 19 42.96 -6.26 29.58
CA LEU A 19 42.88 -7.70 29.38
C LEU A 19 41.53 -8.29 29.83
N ILE A 20 40.90 -7.72 30.85
CA ILE A 20 39.54 -8.11 31.27
C ILE A 20 38.48 -7.60 30.28
N ALA A 21 38.68 -6.41 29.69
CA ALA A 21 37.82 -5.87 28.64
C ALA A 21 37.95 -6.61 27.29
N LEU A 22 39.11 -7.20 27.00
CA LEU A 22 39.32 -8.05 25.82
C LEU A 22 38.96 -9.53 26.07
N GLY A 23 38.95 -9.99 27.32
CA GLY A 23 38.68 -11.38 27.71
C GLY A 23 37.21 -11.71 28.05
N SER A 24 36.31 -10.74 28.05
CA SER A 24 34.88 -10.93 28.36
C SER A 24 33.93 -10.76 27.16
N GLY A 25 34.49 -10.73 25.94
CA GLY A 25 33.75 -10.60 24.68
C GLY A 25 33.56 -11.89 23.87
N TYR A 26 33.91 -13.06 24.40
CA TYR A 26 33.62 -14.37 23.77
C TYR A 26 32.38 -15.02 24.37
N GLY A 27 31.30 -14.24 24.50
CA GLY A 27 29.97 -14.83 24.42
C GLY A 27 29.74 -15.19 22.96
N SER A 28 29.79 -16.47 22.63
CA SER A 28 29.47 -17.06 21.32
C SER A 28 28.37 -16.25 20.61
N CYS A 29 28.76 -15.37 19.70
CA CYS A 29 27.85 -14.68 18.80
C CYS A 29 27.54 -15.64 17.66
N THR A 30 26.87 -16.76 17.97
CA THR A 30 26.19 -17.53 16.94
C THR A 30 25.01 -16.67 16.51
N LYS A 31 25.08 -16.14 15.28
CA LYS A 31 23.93 -15.48 14.67
C LYS A 31 22.78 -16.49 14.61
N VAL A 32 21.53 -16.06 14.69
CA VAL A 32 20.40 -17.03 14.59
C VAL A 32 20.43 -17.71 13.21
N SER A 33 21.10 -17.13 12.21
CA SER A 33 21.46 -17.78 10.94
C SER A 33 22.15 -19.14 11.08
N ASP A 34 22.95 -19.36 12.13
CA ASP A 34 23.67 -20.63 12.37
C ASP A 34 22.73 -21.77 12.83
N ARG A 35 21.41 -21.51 12.92
CA ARG A 35 20.35 -22.45 13.35
C ARG A 35 19.24 -22.64 12.31
N LEU A 36 19.41 -22.15 11.09
CA LEU A 36 18.43 -22.40 10.04
C LEU A 36 18.49 -23.87 9.62
N SER A 37 17.33 -24.48 9.35
CA SER A 37 17.31 -25.81 8.77
C SER A 37 17.76 -25.76 7.31
N ASP A 38 18.20 -26.89 6.75
CA ASP A 38 18.59 -27.00 5.34
C ASP A 38 17.51 -26.49 4.39
N SER A 39 16.23 -26.75 4.70
CA SER A 39 15.09 -26.23 3.93
C SER A 39 14.99 -24.70 3.97
N ALA A 40 15.26 -24.08 5.11
CA ALA A 40 15.26 -22.63 5.24
C ALA A 40 16.45 -22.02 4.50
N ILE A 41 17.63 -22.62 4.59
CA ILE A 41 18.84 -22.21 3.86
C ILE A 41 18.58 -22.28 2.35
N MET A 42 18.07 -23.41 1.84
CA MET A 42 17.72 -23.58 0.44
C MET A 42 16.73 -22.52 -0.06
N ALA A 43 15.73 -22.15 0.76
CA ALA A 43 14.79 -21.09 0.40
C ALA A 43 15.48 -19.72 0.31
N LEU A 44 16.38 -19.40 1.24
CA LEU A 44 17.14 -18.15 1.22
C LEU A 44 18.07 -18.07 0.01
N ASP A 45 18.83 -19.13 -0.26
CA ASP A 45 19.69 -19.22 -1.43
C ASP A 45 18.87 -19.02 -2.71
N SER A 46 17.67 -19.61 -2.80
CA SER A 46 16.78 -19.43 -3.95
C SER A 46 16.34 -17.97 -4.11
N PHE A 47 16.06 -17.26 -3.01
CA PHE A 47 15.77 -15.82 -3.07
C PHE A 47 16.98 -14.98 -3.48
N HIS A 48 18.20 -15.34 -3.09
CA HIS A 48 19.42 -14.63 -3.47
C HIS A 48 19.70 -14.66 -4.98
N HIS A 49 19.19 -15.67 -5.69
CA HIS A 49 19.28 -15.76 -7.14
C HIS A 49 18.18 -14.97 -7.89
N CYS A 50 17.15 -14.50 -7.18
CA CYS A 50 16.07 -13.73 -7.79
C CYS A 50 16.55 -12.31 -8.17
N GLN A 51 16.14 -11.83 -9.34
CA GLN A 51 16.49 -10.48 -9.82
C GLN A 51 15.45 -9.41 -9.45
N TYR A 52 14.27 -9.83 -9.00
CA TYR A 52 13.19 -8.94 -8.58
C TYR A 52 12.36 -9.62 -7.49
N MET A 53 11.59 -8.86 -6.71
CA MET A 53 10.55 -9.42 -5.84
C MET A 53 9.21 -9.48 -6.58
N ALA A 54 8.55 -10.63 -6.56
CA ALA A 54 7.22 -10.81 -7.15
C ALA A 54 6.10 -10.40 -6.16
N PHE A 55 5.29 -9.40 -6.53
CA PHE A 55 4.07 -9.04 -5.80
C PHE A 55 2.94 -10.03 -6.05
N SER A 56 2.68 -10.31 -7.33
CA SER A 56 1.60 -11.19 -7.79
C SER A 56 2.06 -12.64 -7.98
N ARG A 57 1.13 -13.59 -7.81
CA ARG A 57 1.40 -15.01 -8.03
C ARG A 57 1.69 -15.34 -9.49
N GLY A 58 0.94 -14.74 -10.41
CA GLY A 58 1.18 -14.85 -11.86
C GLY A 58 2.02 -13.68 -12.35
N ILE A 59 3.03 -13.98 -13.16
CA ILE A 59 3.98 -13.01 -13.72
C ILE A 59 4.10 -13.17 -15.24
N GLY A 60 4.31 -12.04 -15.93
CA GLY A 60 4.40 -11.95 -17.39
C GLY A 60 3.06 -12.10 -18.10
N ALA A 61 3.06 -11.89 -19.43
CA ALA A 61 1.85 -11.94 -20.25
C ALA A 61 1.13 -13.30 -20.20
N ALA A 62 1.88 -14.38 -20.00
CA ALA A 62 1.34 -15.74 -19.87
C ALA A 62 0.82 -16.06 -18.45
N GLY A 63 0.97 -15.15 -17.48
CA GLY A 63 0.56 -15.39 -16.10
C GLY A 63 1.31 -16.55 -15.43
N ARG A 64 2.57 -16.81 -15.82
CA ARG A 64 3.37 -17.91 -15.28
C ARG A 64 3.45 -17.75 -13.76
N ARG A 65 3.24 -18.84 -13.03
CA ARG A 65 3.38 -18.82 -11.57
C ARG A 65 4.82 -18.49 -11.17
N SER A 66 4.99 -17.51 -10.28
CA SER A 66 6.28 -17.17 -9.69
C SER A 66 6.69 -18.22 -8.64
N GLU A 67 7.88 -18.80 -8.82
CA GLU A 67 8.47 -19.79 -7.90
C GLU A 67 8.83 -19.18 -6.53
N GLN A 68 8.94 -17.85 -6.45
CA GLN A 68 9.20 -17.14 -5.18
C GLN A 68 8.14 -17.43 -4.11
N PHE A 69 6.90 -17.74 -4.50
CA PHE A 69 5.86 -18.12 -3.55
C PHE A 69 6.11 -19.50 -2.94
N ASP A 70 6.75 -20.41 -3.67
CA ASP A 70 7.11 -21.73 -3.15
C ASP A 70 8.31 -21.61 -2.19
N TYR A 71 9.29 -20.77 -2.51
CA TYR A 71 10.38 -20.44 -1.60
C TYR A 71 9.85 -19.76 -0.32
N ALA A 72 8.92 -18.81 -0.45
CA ALA A 72 8.31 -18.14 0.70
C ALA A 72 7.54 -19.11 1.59
N ASN A 73 6.81 -20.06 1.01
CA ASN A 73 6.10 -21.10 1.74
C ASN A 73 7.08 -22.00 2.51
N LEU A 74 8.19 -22.40 1.87
CA LEU A 74 9.22 -23.20 2.51
C LEU A 74 9.88 -22.45 3.66
N LEU A 75 10.31 -21.21 3.43
CA LEU A 75 10.90 -20.35 4.44
C LEU A 75 9.95 -20.18 5.64
N SER A 76 8.67 -19.86 5.38
CA SER A 76 7.65 -19.66 6.42
C SER A 76 7.38 -20.89 7.30
N ARG A 77 7.57 -22.11 6.77
CA ARG A 77 7.36 -23.37 7.51
C ARG A 77 8.57 -23.79 8.33
N HIS A 78 9.76 -23.35 7.93
CA HIS A 78 11.02 -23.80 8.49
C HIS A 78 11.80 -22.71 9.24
N THR A 79 11.14 -21.59 9.57
CA THR A 79 11.71 -20.51 10.37
C THR A 79 10.78 -20.10 11.51
N THR A 80 11.37 -19.69 12.63
CA THR A 80 10.64 -18.99 13.71
C THR A 80 10.43 -17.52 13.35
N ALA A 81 9.60 -16.82 14.12
CA ALA A 81 9.41 -15.38 13.95
C ALA A 81 10.73 -14.62 14.16
N GLU A 82 11.51 -15.00 15.17
CA GLU A 82 12.82 -14.38 15.48
C GLU A 82 13.81 -14.56 14.34
N GLN A 83 13.84 -15.75 13.72
CA GLN A 83 14.65 -16.01 12.52
C GLN A 83 14.23 -15.10 11.36
N LEU A 84 12.93 -14.97 11.09
CA LEU A 84 12.42 -14.09 10.04
C LEU A 84 12.73 -12.61 10.33
N VAL A 85 12.70 -12.20 11.59
CA VAL A 85 13.06 -10.83 12.02
C VAL A 85 14.55 -10.57 11.78
N GLU A 86 15.41 -11.52 12.11
CA GLU A 86 16.85 -11.42 11.80
C GLU A 86 17.08 -11.31 10.29
N ILE A 87 16.45 -12.19 9.49
CA ILE A 87 16.55 -12.18 8.04
C ILE A 87 16.07 -10.83 7.47
N ALA A 88 14.89 -10.34 7.89
CA ALA A 88 14.33 -9.07 7.42
C ALA A 88 15.24 -7.85 7.68
N ASN A 89 16.02 -7.91 8.77
CA ASN A 89 16.88 -6.80 9.19
C ASN A 89 18.33 -6.90 8.71
N THR A 90 18.84 -8.11 8.46
CA THR A 90 20.29 -8.34 8.30
C THR A 90 20.71 -9.02 7.01
N ASP A 91 19.79 -9.64 6.27
CA ASP A 91 20.12 -10.32 5.01
C ASP A 91 20.65 -9.33 3.95
N THR A 92 21.64 -9.74 3.16
CA THR A 92 22.27 -8.88 2.16
C THR A 92 21.37 -8.63 0.95
N SER A 93 20.44 -9.54 0.67
CA SER A 93 19.45 -9.41 -0.40
C SER A 93 18.20 -8.67 0.09
N ARG A 94 17.91 -7.55 -0.56
CA ARG A 94 16.67 -6.78 -0.35
C ARG A 94 15.41 -7.58 -0.65
N ILE A 95 15.47 -8.45 -1.65
CA ILE A 95 14.34 -9.32 -2.03
C ILE A 95 14.04 -10.28 -0.88
N THR A 96 15.09 -10.90 -0.33
CA THR A 96 14.96 -11.80 0.83
C THR A 96 14.40 -11.07 2.05
N ARG A 97 14.91 -9.87 2.35
CA ARG A 97 14.41 -9.04 3.45
C ARG A 97 12.92 -8.70 3.30
N LEU A 98 12.47 -8.32 2.10
CA LEU A 98 11.06 -8.03 1.83
C LEU A 98 10.17 -9.27 1.91
N TRP A 99 10.64 -10.44 1.46
CA TRP A 99 9.89 -11.69 1.62
C TRP A 99 9.76 -12.11 3.08
N ALA A 100 10.83 -12.01 3.88
CA ALA A 100 10.77 -12.25 5.31
C ALA A 100 9.76 -11.31 6.00
N TYR A 101 9.79 -10.02 5.65
CA TYR A 101 8.80 -9.05 6.12
C TYR A 101 7.36 -9.41 5.72
N ARG A 102 7.13 -9.79 4.45
CA ARG A 102 5.81 -10.22 3.94
C ARG A 102 5.29 -11.45 4.68
N ILE A 103 6.16 -12.42 4.99
CA ILE A 103 5.80 -13.62 5.77
C ILE A 103 5.40 -13.23 7.19
N LEU A 104 6.15 -12.35 7.85
CA LEU A 104 5.83 -11.86 9.20
C LEU A 104 4.49 -11.11 9.24
N LEU A 105 4.20 -10.28 8.23
CA LEU A 105 2.90 -9.64 8.06
C LEU A 105 1.76 -10.66 7.99
N LYS A 106 1.92 -11.74 7.21
CA LYS A 106 0.93 -12.82 7.09
C LYS A 106 0.74 -13.61 8.38
N LYS A 107 1.80 -13.73 9.19
CA LYS A 107 1.76 -14.33 10.53
C LYS A 107 1.20 -13.37 11.60
N ALA A 108 0.91 -12.11 11.25
CA ALA A 108 0.49 -11.04 12.15
C ALA A 108 1.44 -10.83 13.34
N ASP A 109 2.74 -11.02 13.11
CA ASP A 109 3.76 -10.82 14.14
C ASP A 109 3.88 -9.33 14.49
N LYS A 110 3.98 -8.99 15.78
CA LYS A 110 4.07 -7.58 16.23
C LYS A 110 5.38 -6.88 15.82
N GLN A 111 6.44 -7.63 15.54
CA GLN A 111 7.76 -7.11 15.19
C GLN A 111 7.80 -6.49 13.78
N VAL A 112 6.75 -6.70 12.97
CA VAL A 112 6.59 -6.03 11.67
C VAL A 112 6.61 -4.51 11.78
N PHE A 113 6.23 -3.95 12.93
CA PHE A 113 6.33 -2.51 13.17
C PHE A 113 7.77 -2.03 13.17
N ASP A 114 8.65 -2.68 13.93
CA ASP A 114 10.06 -2.30 14.03
C ASP A 114 10.81 -2.56 12.72
N ILE A 115 10.47 -3.65 12.02
CA ILE A 115 11.00 -3.94 10.68
C ILE A 115 10.60 -2.85 9.69
N LEU A 116 9.32 -2.46 9.63
CA LEU A 116 8.89 -1.38 8.75
C LEU A 116 9.62 -0.08 9.12
N LYS A 117 9.71 0.24 10.42
CA LYS A 117 10.39 1.45 10.91
C LYS A 117 11.85 1.51 10.47
N GLN A 118 12.55 0.38 10.47
CA GLN A 118 13.90 0.28 9.94
C GLN A 118 13.94 0.38 8.41
N ALA A 119 13.04 -0.31 7.71
CA ALA A 119 12.90 -0.27 6.27
C ALA A 119 12.68 1.16 5.74
N LEU A 120 11.92 1.99 6.45
CA LEU A 120 11.66 3.39 6.05
C LEU A 120 12.92 4.25 5.90
N LYS A 121 14.04 3.84 6.52
CA LYS A 121 15.33 4.54 6.43
C LYS A 121 16.17 4.09 5.23
N ASP A 122 15.84 2.96 4.63
CA ASP A 122 16.60 2.37 3.53
C ASP A 122 16.12 2.95 2.20
N THR A 123 17.01 3.73 1.56
CA THR A 123 16.74 4.43 0.29
C THR A 123 17.39 3.73 -0.90
N THR A 124 17.95 2.54 -0.71
CA THR A 124 18.50 1.76 -1.81
C THR A 124 17.39 1.23 -2.72
N TYR A 125 17.71 0.90 -3.98
CA TYR A 125 16.71 0.42 -4.93
C TYR A 125 16.52 -1.09 -4.90
N VAL A 126 15.32 -1.53 -5.27
CA VAL A 126 14.95 -2.92 -5.46
C VAL A 126 14.01 -3.04 -6.67
N GLU A 127 14.25 -4.05 -7.49
CA GLU A 127 13.36 -4.38 -8.59
C GLU A 127 12.15 -5.19 -8.13
N LEU A 128 11.00 -4.88 -8.71
CA LEU A 128 9.69 -5.42 -8.37
C LEU A 128 8.99 -5.90 -9.64
N MET A 129 8.14 -6.92 -9.51
CA MET A 129 7.30 -7.40 -10.60
C MET A 129 5.87 -7.65 -10.12
N SER A 130 4.90 -7.04 -10.80
CA SER A 130 3.47 -7.25 -10.57
C SER A 130 2.77 -7.48 -11.91
N GLY A 131 2.18 -8.65 -12.08
CA GLY A 131 1.62 -9.09 -13.36
C GLY A 131 2.68 -9.06 -14.46
N CYS A 132 2.42 -8.30 -15.52
CA CYS A 132 3.37 -8.07 -16.62
C CYS A 132 4.31 -6.87 -16.41
N SER A 133 4.15 -6.11 -15.33
CA SER A 133 4.90 -4.87 -15.08
C SER A 133 6.12 -5.13 -14.20
N ARG A 134 7.31 -4.85 -14.73
CA ARG A 134 8.58 -4.79 -13.99
C ARG A 134 8.96 -3.33 -13.77
N PHE A 135 9.34 -2.98 -12.55
CA PHE A 135 9.65 -1.61 -12.16
C PHE A 135 10.61 -1.59 -10.98
N GLU A 136 11.25 -0.45 -10.74
CA GLU A 136 12.22 -0.26 -9.66
C GLU A 136 11.66 0.75 -8.65
N GLU A 137 11.78 0.46 -7.36
CA GLU A 137 11.42 1.39 -6.29
C GLU A 137 12.52 1.47 -5.23
N HIS A 138 12.55 2.56 -4.46
CA HIS A 138 13.30 2.61 -3.21
C HIS A 138 12.77 1.57 -2.22
N TYR A 139 13.66 0.95 -1.46
CA TYR A 139 13.36 -0.13 -0.52
C TYR A 139 12.30 0.27 0.50
N ASN A 140 12.39 1.48 1.05
CA ASN A 140 11.39 2.03 1.96
C ASN A 140 9.98 2.02 1.36
N ARG A 141 9.84 2.39 0.09
CA ARG A 141 8.58 2.38 -0.64
C ARG A 141 8.14 0.96 -0.95
N ALA A 142 9.05 0.10 -1.39
CA ALA A 142 8.76 -1.31 -1.64
C ALA A 142 8.19 -2.01 -0.38
N ALA A 143 8.72 -1.71 0.81
CA ALA A 143 8.20 -2.24 2.07
C ALA A 143 6.76 -1.76 2.36
N ILE A 144 6.45 -0.48 2.09
CA ILE A 144 5.07 0.06 2.18
C ILE A 144 4.15 -0.66 1.18
N SER A 145 4.60 -0.83 -0.06
CA SER A 145 3.88 -1.54 -1.11
C SER A 145 3.59 -3.00 -0.71
N VAL A 146 4.55 -3.71 -0.09
CA VAL A 146 4.35 -5.06 0.46
C VAL A 146 3.27 -5.09 1.54
N TYR A 147 3.30 -4.15 2.48
CA TYR A 147 2.28 -4.03 3.53
C TYR A 147 0.88 -3.82 2.94
N ARG A 148 0.77 -2.97 1.91
CA ARG A 148 -0.51 -2.61 1.30
C ARG A 148 -1.06 -3.67 0.34
N TYR A 149 -0.19 -4.28 -0.47
CA TYR A 149 -0.61 -5.21 -1.53
C TYR A 149 -1.39 -6.40 -0.99
N ASP A 150 -0.98 -6.96 0.16
CA ASP A 150 -1.65 -8.09 0.80
C ASP A 150 -2.74 -7.67 1.80
N SER A 151 -3.06 -6.37 1.93
CA SER A 151 -3.78 -5.82 3.08
C SER A 151 -5.13 -6.48 3.39
N TYR A 152 -5.84 -7.00 2.36
CA TYR A 152 -7.08 -7.77 2.49
C TYR A 152 -6.89 -9.20 3.02
N GLU A 153 -5.72 -9.80 2.81
CA GLU A 153 -5.36 -11.13 3.29
C GLU A 153 -4.74 -11.10 4.70
N LEU A 154 -4.22 -9.94 5.14
CA LEU A 154 -3.53 -9.81 6.41
C LEU A 154 -4.49 -9.83 7.61
N LYS A 155 -4.29 -10.78 8.52
CA LYS A 155 -5.06 -10.93 9.77
C LYS A 155 -4.49 -10.07 10.92
N LEU A 156 -4.13 -8.82 10.64
CA LEU A 156 -3.60 -7.90 11.65
C LEU A 156 -4.69 -7.43 12.62
N SER A 157 -4.34 -7.29 13.90
CA SER A 157 -5.22 -6.61 14.85
C SER A 157 -5.43 -5.14 14.45
N ASN A 158 -6.57 -4.56 14.83
CA ASN A 158 -6.85 -3.15 14.56
C ASN A 158 -5.77 -2.23 15.12
N GLN A 159 -5.21 -2.56 16.29
CA GLN A 159 -4.14 -1.78 16.91
C GLN A 159 -2.84 -1.85 16.11
N LEU A 160 -2.43 -3.04 15.66
CA LEU A 160 -1.20 -3.19 14.88
C LEU A 160 -1.33 -2.51 13.51
N ARG A 161 -2.48 -2.66 12.85
CA ARG A 161 -2.78 -1.96 11.60
C ARG A 161 -2.71 -0.44 11.78
N PHE A 162 -3.35 0.09 12.83
CA PHE A 162 -3.28 1.51 13.16
C PHE A 162 -1.85 1.99 13.41
N SER A 163 -1.03 1.22 14.12
CA SER A 163 0.39 1.56 14.34
C SER A 163 1.20 1.58 13.05
N LEU A 164 0.97 0.62 12.14
CA LEU A 164 1.64 0.59 10.82
C LEU A 164 1.18 1.76 9.94
N ASP A 165 -0.11 2.02 9.86
CA ASP A 165 -0.67 3.16 9.11
C ASP A 165 -0.11 4.48 9.66
N SER A 166 -0.05 4.63 10.99
CA SER A 166 0.52 5.81 11.65
C SER A 166 2.01 5.97 11.35
N LEU A 167 2.75 4.87 11.32
CA LEU A 167 4.17 4.87 11.00
C LEU A 167 4.42 5.28 9.54
N VAL A 168 3.60 4.81 8.60
CA VAL A 168 3.65 5.25 7.20
C VAL A 168 3.27 6.73 7.09
N PHE A 169 2.16 7.14 7.71
CA PHE A 169 1.65 8.51 7.64
C PHE A 169 2.67 9.54 8.17
N PHE A 170 3.15 9.36 9.41
CA PHE A 170 4.03 10.33 10.07
C PHE A 170 5.52 10.07 9.84
N GLY A 171 5.92 8.80 9.75
CA GLY A 171 7.32 8.40 9.60
C GLY A 171 7.84 8.49 8.17
N TYR A 172 6.96 8.34 7.18
CA TYR A 172 7.32 8.41 5.76
C TYR A 172 6.67 9.59 5.05
N MET A 173 5.34 9.58 4.91
CA MET A 173 4.64 10.51 4.01
C MET A 173 4.79 11.97 4.42
N LYS A 174 4.66 12.28 5.72
CA LYS A 174 4.83 13.65 6.21
C LYS A 174 6.16 14.30 5.80
N ASN A 175 7.23 13.50 5.63
CA ASN A 175 8.56 14.00 5.28
C ASN A 175 8.88 13.87 3.79
N LYS A 176 8.29 12.88 3.11
CA LYS A 176 8.58 12.57 1.70
C LYS A 176 7.54 13.14 0.72
N GLY A 177 6.41 13.62 1.23
CA GLY A 177 5.26 13.99 0.45
C GLY A 177 4.14 12.96 0.61
N PHE A 178 2.90 13.44 0.55
CA PHE A 178 1.75 12.56 0.42
C PHE A 178 1.56 12.23 -1.05
N GLU A 179 1.46 10.94 -1.34
CA GLU A 179 1.41 10.45 -2.71
C GLU A 179 0.08 9.79 -3.01
N ASN A 180 -0.29 9.94 -4.28
CA ASN A 180 -1.49 9.37 -4.87
C ASN A 180 -1.58 7.88 -4.57
N GLY A 181 -2.79 7.47 -4.17
CA GLY A 181 -3.10 6.09 -3.89
C GLY A 181 -2.51 5.46 -2.62
N LEU A 182 -1.63 6.12 -1.85
CA LEU A 182 -1.15 5.57 -0.57
C LEU A 182 -2.18 5.69 0.58
N LEU A 183 -3.03 6.72 0.53
CA LEU A 183 -3.98 7.04 1.62
C LEU A 183 -5.37 6.39 1.49
N MET A 184 -5.64 5.67 0.40
CA MET A 184 -6.99 5.16 0.10
C MET A 184 -7.52 4.22 1.20
N ASP A 185 -6.64 3.34 1.69
CA ASP A 185 -7.00 2.28 2.65
C ASP A 185 -6.88 2.76 4.11
N PHE A 186 -6.43 3.99 4.34
CA PHE A 186 -6.28 4.51 5.69
C PHE A 186 -7.64 4.80 6.30
N LYS A 187 -7.84 4.30 7.51
CA LYS A 187 -9.01 4.66 8.31
C LYS A 187 -8.81 6.05 8.93
N PRO A 188 -9.86 6.90 8.98
CA PRO A 188 -9.75 8.21 9.59
C PRO A 188 -9.47 8.04 11.08
N HIS A 189 -8.50 8.82 11.59
CA HIS A 189 -8.17 8.84 13.00
C HIS A 189 -7.84 10.26 13.43
N LYS A 190 -8.32 10.66 14.61
CA LYS A 190 -8.23 12.05 15.10
C LYS A 190 -6.80 12.63 15.03
N ILE A 191 -5.78 11.79 15.23
CA ILE A 191 -4.38 12.24 15.19
C ILE A 191 -3.92 12.69 13.80
N TYR A 192 -4.47 12.11 12.71
CA TYR A 192 -4.10 12.49 11.35
C TYR A 192 -4.74 13.82 10.94
N TYR A 193 -5.89 14.16 11.53
CA TYR A 193 -6.76 15.23 11.04
C TYR A 193 -6.06 16.58 10.91
N ALA A 194 -5.27 17.00 11.91
CA ALA A 194 -4.55 18.27 11.83
C ALA A 194 -3.59 18.35 10.63
N THR A 195 -2.83 17.28 10.37
CA THR A 195 -1.93 17.20 9.21
C THR A 195 -2.71 17.10 7.90
N VAL A 196 -3.82 16.35 7.88
CA VAL A 196 -4.70 16.29 6.69
C VAL A 196 -5.22 17.68 6.32
N ILE A 197 -5.66 18.47 7.30
CA ILE A 197 -6.13 19.85 7.06
C ILE A 197 -4.99 20.74 6.58
N GLU A 198 -3.82 20.65 7.21
CA GLU A 198 -2.64 21.41 6.79
C GLU A 198 -2.28 21.14 5.33
N GLU A 199 -2.25 19.87 4.91
CA GLU A 199 -1.94 19.47 3.54
C GLU A 199 -3.05 19.86 2.56
N ALA A 200 -4.31 19.75 2.97
CA ALA A 200 -5.45 20.21 2.17
C ALA A 200 -5.36 21.72 1.88
N ASP A 201 -4.99 22.52 2.89
CA ASP A 201 -4.88 23.96 2.78
C ASP A 201 -3.70 24.38 1.88
N LYS A 202 -2.62 23.58 1.84
CA LYS A 202 -1.51 23.70 0.88
C LYS A 202 -1.89 23.34 -0.57
N GLY A 203 -3.07 22.74 -0.79
CA GLY A 203 -3.53 22.32 -2.12
C GLY A 203 -3.13 20.90 -2.50
N ASN A 204 -2.65 20.09 -1.55
CA ASN A 204 -2.27 18.71 -1.81
C ASN A 204 -3.51 17.83 -2.01
N TYR A 205 -3.85 17.48 -3.25
CA TYR A 205 -5.04 16.68 -3.53
C TYR A 205 -4.89 15.19 -3.17
N ALA A 206 -3.66 14.70 -2.92
CA ALA A 206 -3.45 13.31 -2.48
C ALA A 206 -4.16 13.01 -1.13
N ILE A 207 -4.44 14.02 -0.30
CA ILE A 207 -5.17 13.84 0.96
C ILE A 207 -6.69 13.70 0.80
N LEU A 208 -7.24 13.94 -0.40
CA LEU A 208 -8.68 13.98 -0.66
C LEU A 208 -9.41 12.73 -0.16
N PRO A 209 -8.96 11.49 -0.47
CA PRO A 209 -9.61 10.28 0.01
C PRO A 209 -9.74 10.23 1.53
N LEU A 210 -8.68 10.57 2.27
CA LEU A 210 -8.67 10.52 3.73
C LEU A 210 -9.47 11.68 4.35
N LEU A 211 -9.40 12.89 3.78
CA LEU A 211 -10.18 14.04 4.23
C LEU A 211 -11.69 13.77 4.14
N ALA A 212 -12.15 13.20 3.01
CA ALA A 212 -13.56 12.89 2.80
C ALA A 212 -14.11 11.85 3.78
N GLN A 213 -13.26 10.91 4.26
CA GLN A 213 -13.68 9.92 5.26
C GLN A 213 -14.09 10.52 6.61
N TYR A 214 -13.61 11.72 6.97
CA TYR A 214 -14.06 12.41 8.19
C TYR A 214 -15.49 12.93 8.10
N LYS A 215 -16.03 13.15 6.88
CA LYS A 215 -17.39 13.66 6.64
C LYS A 215 -17.74 14.91 7.43
N ASN A 216 -16.74 15.75 7.70
CA ASN A 216 -16.94 16.98 8.46
C ASN A 216 -17.53 18.06 7.53
N PRO A 217 -18.75 18.56 7.80
CA PRO A 217 -19.39 19.62 7.01
C PRO A 217 -18.52 20.87 6.77
N ASN A 218 -17.61 21.18 7.71
CA ASN A 218 -16.71 22.34 7.62
C ASN A 218 -15.61 22.16 6.56
N ASP A 219 -15.36 20.93 6.10
CA ASP A 219 -14.34 20.63 5.11
C ASP A 219 -14.87 20.63 3.67
N ARG A 220 -16.18 20.85 3.46
CA ARG A 220 -16.78 20.94 2.11
C ARG A 220 -16.09 21.96 1.23
N GLN A 221 -15.75 23.12 1.78
CA GLN A 221 -15.08 24.18 1.02
C GLN A 221 -13.66 23.76 0.62
N ARG A 222 -12.93 23.08 1.51
CA ARG A 222 -11.59 22.56 1.23
C ARG A 222 -11.62 21.48 0.15
N ILE A 223 -12.50 20.50 0.30
CA ILE A 223 -12.69 19.43 -0.68
C ILE A 223 -13.05 20.02 -2.04
N ASN A 224 -14.00 20.96 -2.09
CA ASN A 224 -14.36 21.63 -3.35
C ASN A 224 -13.20 22.39 -3.99
N LYS A 225 -12.36 23.07 -3.19
CA LYS A 225 -11.17 23.76 -3.70
C LYS A 225 -10.20 22.77 -4.34
N LEU A 226 -9.94 21.65 -3.68
CA LEU A 226 -9.06 20.59 -4.18
C LEU A 226 -9.63 19.92 -5.43
N LEU A 227 -10.91 19.56 -5.44
CA LEU A 227 -11.59 19.00 -6.63
C LEU A 227 -11.53 19.95 -7.84
N LYS A 228 -11.64 21.27 -7.62
CA LYS A 228 -11.47 22.26 -8.70
C LYS A 228 -10.05 22.32 -9.23
N ALA A 229 -9.06 22.26 -8.35
CA ALA A 229 -7.65 22.23 -8.74
C ALA A 229 -7.34 20.97 -9.54
N LEU A 230 -7.79 19.81 -9.04
CA LEU A 230 -7.59 18.51 -9.68
C LEU A 230 -8.27 18.44 -11.04
N LEU A 231 -9.53 18.90 -11.16
CA LEU A 231 -10.21 18.95 -12.46
C LEU A 231 -9.49 19.88 -13.45
N LYS A 232 -8.87 20.96 -12.98
CA LYS A 232 -8.10 21.88 -13.82
C LYS A 232 -6.80 21.24 -14.32
N GLU A 233 -6.18 20.41 -13.49
CA GLU A 233 -4.93 19.72 -13.80
C GLU A 233 -5.15 18.52 -14.72
N ASP A 234 -6.02 17.59 -14.33
CA ASP A 234 -6.22 16.33 -15.06
C ASP A 234 -7.26 16.46 -16.18
N GLY A 235 -8.27 17.33 -16.00
CA GLY A 235 -9.35 17.51 -16.96
C GLY A 235 -10.36 16.35 -17.06
N ILE A 236 -10.11 15.23 -16.40
CA ILE A 236 -10.90 14.00 -16.46
C ILE A 236 -11.15 13.42 -15.04
N CYS A 237 -11.75 12.24 -14.97
CA CYS A 237 -11.83 11.48 -13.72
C CYS A 237 -10.43 11.17 -13.19
N SER A 238 -10.25 11.34 -11.90
CA SER A 238 -9.01 11.05 -11.17
C SER A 238 -9.33 10.07 -10.05
N TYR A 239 -8.39 9.18 -9.73
CA TYR A 239 -8.54 8.22 -8.66
C TYR A 239 -8.89 8.87 -7.31
N GLU A 240 -8.18 9.93 -6.92
CA GLU A 240 -8.33 10.63 -5.63
C GLU A 240 -9.75 11.19 -5.42
N ALA A 241 -10.29 11.82 -6.46
CA ALA A 241 -11.64 12.37 -6.41
C ALA A 241 -12.72 11.28 -6.39
N CYS A 242 -12.55 10.22 -7.18
CA CYS A 242 -13.48 9.08 -7.20
C CYS A 242 -13.61 8.46 -5.81
N ASP A 243 -12.47 8.25 -5.15
CA ASP A 243 -12.41 7.74 -3.79
C ASP A 243 -12.97 8.71 -2.75
N ALA A 244 -12.60 9.99 -2.83
CA ALA A 244 -13.15 11.00 -1.94
C ALA A 244 -14.67 11.07 -2.02
N ILE A 245 -15.23 11.11 -3.23
CA ILE A 245 -16.69 11.16 -3.47
C ILE A 245 -17.35 9.84 -3.04
N SER A 246 -16.68 8.71 -3.19
CA SER A 246 -17.22 7.42 -2.73
C SER A 246 -17.26 7.30 -1.23
N ASN A 247 -16.27 7.90 -0.55
CA ASN A 247 -16.26 8.03 0.89
C ASN A 247 -17.35 9.01 1.36
N TRP A 248 -17.53 10.14 0.68
CA TRP A 248 -18.54 11.15 0.99
C TRP A 248 -19.14 11.82 -0.25
N ASN A 249 -20.29 11.32 -0.68
CA ASN A 249 -21.03 11.80 -1.86
C ASN A 249 -21.94 13.01 -1.53
N ASP A 250 -21.41 14.02 -0.86
CA ASP A 250 -22.16 15.26 -0.57
C ASP A 250 -22.61 15.92 -1.88
N PRO A 251 -23.86 16.44 -1.99
CA PRO A 251 -24.34 17.12 -3.18
C PRO A 251 -23.46 18.32 -3.60
N ALA A 252 -22.74 18.92 -2.65
CA ALA A 252 -21.81 20.00 -2.94
C ALA A 252 -20.66 19.60 -3.88
N PHE A 253 -20.39 18.30 -4.07
CA PHE A 253 -19.34 17.79 -4.96
C PHE A 253 -19.88 17.25 -6.31
N GLU A 254 -21.20 17.19 -6.51
CA GLU A 254 -21.81 16.60 -7.71
C GLU A 254 -21.35 17.29 -9.01
N TRP A 255 -21.08 18.60 -8.95
CA TRP A 255 -20.59 19.35 -10.11
C TRP A 255 -19.28 18.77 -10.66
N TYR A 256 -18.39 18.27 -9.79
CA TYR A 256 -17.14 17.64 -10.20
C TYR A 256 -17.43 16.34 -10.94
N ALA A 257 -18.24 15.46 -10.33
CA ALA A 257 -18.58 14.17 -10.90
C ALA A 257 -19.19 14.34 -12.30
N LYS A 258 -20.12 15.28 -12.46
CA LYS A 258 -20.72 15.59 -13.75
C LYS A 258 -19.67 16.06 -14.78
N ALA A 259 -18.82 17.02 -14.42
CA ALA A 259 -17.83 17.59 -15.34
C ALA A 259 -16.76 16.56 -15.74
N ALA A 260 -16.18 15.86 -14.75
CA ALA A 260 -15.16 14.84 -14.95
C ALA A 260 -15.69 13.69 -15.81
N CYS A 261 -16.84 13.10 -15.47
CA CYS A 261 -17.43 12.02 -16.28
C CYS A 261 -17.72 12.45 -17.72
N GLN A 262 -18.21 13.68 -17.93
CA GLN A 262 -18.47 14.20 -19.28
C GLN A 262 -17.20 14.38 -20.12
N ALA A 263 -16.08 14.69 -19.48
CA ALA A 263 -14.79 14.81 -20.15
C ALA A 263 -14.18 13.42 -20.42
N THR A 264 -14.17 12.53 -19.43
CA THR A 264 -13.59 11.18 -19.54
C THR A 264 -14.21 10.37 -20.69
N ILE A 265 -15.54 10.36 -20.82
CA ILE A 265 -16.22 9.56 -21.87
C ILE A 265 -16.07 10.12 -23.31
N LYS A 266 -15.36 11.24 -23.47
CA LYS A 266 -14.98 11.81 -24.78
C LYS A 266 -13.57 11.38 -25.20
N GLN A 267 -12.78 10.83 -24.28
CA GLN A 267 -11.47 10.28 -24.60
C GLN A 267 -11.63 9.04 -25.49
N GLU A 268 -10.63 8.80 -26.34
CA GLU A 268 -10.57 7.61 -27.18
C GLU A 268 -10.41 6.34 -26.33
N TYR A 269 -9.55 6.44 -25.30
CA TYR A 269 -9.29 5.41 -24.32
C TYR A 269 -9.51 5.99 -22.92
N TYR A 270 -10.33 5.31 -22.11
CA TYR A 270 -10.56 5.66 -20.70
C TYR A 270 -10.97 4.42 -19.91
N ASP A 271 -10.69 4.45 -18.61
CA ASP A 271 -11.18 3.45 -17.66
C ASP A 271 -12.63 3.75 -17.27
N ALA A 272 -13.50 2.76 -17.44
CA ALA A 272 -14.91 2.90 -17.12
C ALA A 272 -15.18 2.85 -15.61
N ASP A 273 -14.31 2.22 -14.81
CA ASP A 273 -14.56 1.98 -13.38
C ASP A 273 -14.72 3.28 -12.59
N GLU A 274 -13.84 4.25 -12.84
CA GLU A 274 -13.88 5.58 -12.21
C GLU A 274 -15.14 6.35 -12.58
N VAL A 275 -15.54 6.29 -13.86
CA VAL A 275 -16.79 6.89 -14.33
C VAL A 275 -17.97 6.23 -13.62
N LEU A 276 -18.05 4.90 -13.63
CA LEU A 276 -19.15 4.13 -13.03
C LEU A 276 -19.31 4.40 -11.53
N GLN A 277 -18.19 4.53 -10.82
CA GLN A 277 -18.15 4.89 -9.40
C GLN A 277 -18.83 6.24 -9.14
N LEU A 278 -18.48 7.27 -9.92
CA LEU A 278 -19.07 8.61 -9.82
C LEU A 278 -20.55 8.66 -10.26
N LEU A 279 -20.92 7.96 -11.34
CA LEU A 279 -22.32 7.86 -11.77
C LEU A 279 -23.19 7.23 -10.68
N CYS A 280 -22.68 6.20 -10.00
CA CYS A 280 -23.38 5.52 -8.92
C CYS A 280 -23.39 6.31 -7.61
N ALA A 281 -22.47 7.26 -7.42
CA ALA A 281 -22.48 8.17 -6.27
C ALA A 281 -23.61 9.23 -6.38
N TYR A 282 -23.96 9.61 -7.62
CA TYR A 282 -24.98 10.62 -7.92
C TYR A 282 -26.00 10.11 -8.96
N PRO A 283 -27.00 9.30 -8.56
CA PRO A 283 -28.04 8.82 -9.44
C PRO A 283 -29.00 9.96 -9.85
N ALA A 284 -28.77 10.54 -11.02
CA ALA A 284 -29.42 11.75 -11.52
C ALA A 284 -29.64 11.69 -13.04
N PRO A 285 -30.46 12.57 -13.64
CA PRO A 285 -30.73 12.51 -15.09
C PRO A 285 -29.49 12.57 -15.97
N TRP A 286 -28.46 13.34 -15.58
CA TRP A 286 -27.21 13.41 -16.33
C TRP A 286 -26.42 12.11 -16.26
N SER A 287 -26.34 11.47 -15.09
CA SER A 287 -25.60 10.22 -14.91
C SER A 287 -26.30 9.04 -15.58
N TYR A 288 -27.64 9.07 -15.66
CA TYR A 288 -28.42 8.13 -16.45
C TYR A 288 -28.04 8.15 -17.93
N GLN A 289 -27.90 9.34 -18.53
CA GLN A 289 -27.56 9.44 -19.95
C GLN A 289 -26.16 8.91 -20.24
N ILE A 290 -25.20 9.20 -19.36
CA ILE A 290 -23.84 8.66 -19.49
C ILE A 290 -23.86 7.13 -19.33
N LEU A 291 -24.52 6.61 -18.30
CA LEU A 291 -24.61 5.17 -18.07
C LEU A 291 -25.25 4.44 -19.26
N LYS A 292 -26.32 5.02 -19.84
CA LYS A 292 -26.95 4.50 -21.05
C LYS A 292 -25.98 4.45 -22.23
N LYS A 293 -25.15 5.49 -22.42
CA LYS A 293 -24.13 5.52 -23.47
C LYS A 293 -23.11 4.40 -23.27
N LEU A 294 -22.60 4.22 -22.04
CA LEU A 294 -21.65 3.15 -21.70
C LEU A 294 -22.24 1.76 -22.02
N LEU A 295 -23.46 1.48 -21.55
CA LEU A 295 -24.13 0.20 -21.73
C LEU A 295 -24.53 -0.13 -23.18
N THR A 296 -24.46 0.84 -24.09
CA THR A 296 -24.82 0.66 -25.50
C THR A 296 -23.62 0.70 -26.45
N GLN A 297 -22.42 0.91 -25.93
CA GLN A 297 -21.18 0.87 -26.70
C GLN A 297 -20.94 -0.55 -27.25
N LYS A 298 -20.47 -0.63 -28.50
CA LYS A 298 -20.16 -1.90 -29.19
C LYS A 298 -18.64 -2.03 -29.37
N GLY A 299 -18.13 -3.25 -29.29
CA GLY A 299 -16.71 -3.59 -29.50
C GLY A 299 -16.28 -4.76 -28.62
N ASP A 300 -15.24 -5.49 -29.05
CA ASP A 300 -14.61 -6.53 -28.22
C ASP A 300 -13.91 -5.85 -27.03
N TYR A 301 -14.14 -6.35 -25.80
CA TYR A 301 -13.68 -5.74 -24.55
C TYR A 301 -14.14 -4.28 -24.36
N SER A 302 -15.42 -4.02 -24.61
CA SER A 302 -16.00 -2.68 -24.48
C SER A 302 -16.29 -2.28 -23.03
N ASN A 303 -16.27 -0.97 -22.76
CA ASN A 303 -16.75 -0.36 -21.51
C ASN A 303 -18.19 -0.77 -21.14
N SER A 304 -18.97 -1.29 -22.09
CA SER A 304 -20.29 -1.89 -21.82
C SER A 304 -20.18 -3.12 -20.93
N ASP A 305 -19.22 -4.01 -21.17
CA ASP A 305 -19.09 -5.26 -20.40
C ASP A 305 -18.54 -4.99 -19.01
N ILE A 306 -17.54 -4.10 -18.90
CA ILE A 306 -17.06 -3.56 -17.61
C ILE A 306 -18.23 -2.95 -16.82
N ALA A 307 -19.06 -2.12 -17.47
CA ALA A 307 -20.23 -1.54 -16.82
C ALA A 307 -21.26 -2.59 -16.36
N LYS A 308 -21.54 -3.63 -17.15
CA LYS A 308 -22.47 -4.69 -16.74
C LYS A 308 -21.94 -5.47 -15.55
N ASP A 309 -20.66 -5.84 -15.56
CA ASP A 309 -20.02 -6.58 -14.47
C ASP A 309 -19.98 -5.74 -13.21
N TYR A 310 -19.55 -4.47 -13.30
CA TYR A 310 -19.56 -3.52 -12.18
C TYR A 310 -20.96 -3.37 -11.56
N LEU A 311 -21.99 -3.13 -12.38
CA LEU A 311 -23.36 -2.97 -11.88
C LEU A 311 -23.90 -4.28 -11.28
N THR A 312 -23.55 -5.43 -11.87
CA THR A 312 -23.91 -6.75 -11.33
C THR A 312 -23.33 -6.92 -9.94
N GLU A 313 -22.01 -6.75 -9.77
CA GLU A 313 -21.35 -6.90 -8.47
C GLU A 313 -21.87 -5.89 -7.44
N ARG A 314 -22.04 -4.63 -7.84
CA ARG A 314 -22.51 -3.57 -6.94
C ARG A 314 -23.90 -3.83 -6.40
N TYR A 315 -24.83 -4.27 -7.25
CA TYR A 315 -26.23 -4.45 -6.89
C TYR A 315 -26.60 -5.88 -6.47
N LYS A 316 -25.64 -6.80 -6.40
CA LYS A 316 -25.80 -8.07 -5.65
C LYS A 316 -26.16 -7.82 -4.19
N THR A 317 -25.61 -6.77 -3.58
CA THR A 317 -25.73 -6.50 -2.14
C THR A 317 -26.41 -5.16 -1.82
N ARG A 318 -26.85 -4.42 -2.84
CA ARG A 318 -27.43 -3.08 -2.71
C ARG A 318 -28.63 -2.91 -3.65
N PRO A 319 -29.64 -2.11 -3.28
CA PRO A 319 -30.75 -1.81 -4.18
C PRO A 319 -30.27 -0.98 -5.37
N VAL A 320 -30.81 -1.28 -6.55
CA VAL A 320 -30.60 -0.46 -7.76
C VAL A 320 -31.34 0.87 -7.59
N PRO A 321 -30.69 2.03 -7.77
CA PRO A 321 -31.36 3.32 -7.75
C PRO A 321 -32.54 3.36 -8.75
N PRO A 322 -33.71 3.91 -8.38
CA PRO A 322 -34.90 3.89 -9.23
C PRO A 322 -34.65 4.42 -10.65
N ILE A 323 -33.83 5.48 -10.78
CA ILE A 323 -33.49 6.06 -12.07
C ILE A 323 -32.68 5.12 -12.97
N PHE A 324 -31.82 4.26 -12.40
CA PHE A 324 -31.02 3.30 -13.15
C PHE A 324 -31.73 1.96 -13.38
N LYS A 325 -32.80 1.67 -12.65
CA LYS A 325 -33.54 0.41 -12.76
C LYS A 325 -33.92 0.03 -14.20
N PRO A 326 -34.44 0.93 -15.06
CA PRO A 326 -34.74 0.58 -16.45
C PRO A 326 -33.52 0.16 -17.27
N LEU A 327 -32.34 0.74 -17.01
CA LEU A 327 -31.10 0.35 -17.69
C LEU A 327 -30.60 -1.00 -17.16
N TYR A 328 -30.60 -1.18 -15.84
CA TYR A 328 -30.19 -2.42 -15.21
C TYR A 328 -31.04 -3.61 -15.68
N ASP A 329 -32.38 -3.48 -15.64
CA ASP A 329 -33.30 -4.54 -16.04
C ASP A 329 -33.16 -4.88 -17.54
N ARG A 330 -32.80 -3.90 -18.38
CA ARG A 330 -32.66 -4.08 -19.82
C ARG A 330 -31.32 -4.69 -20.23
N TYR A 331 -30.22 -4.24 -19.64
CA TYR A 331 -28.86 -4.53 -20.12
C TYR A 331 -28.05 -5.44 -19.20
N VAL A 332 -28.43 -5.57 -17.92
CA VAL A 332 -27.66 -6.29 -16.89
C VAL A 332 -28.42 -7.52 -16.39
N ALA A 333 -29.65 -7.34 -15.91
CA ALA A 333 -30.45 -8.43 -15.34
C ALA A 333 -30.86 -9.49 -16.36
N ARG A 334 -30.94 -9.12 -17.65
CA ARG A 334 -31.19 -10.05 -18.75
C ARG A 334 -29.90 -10.79 -19.12
N LYS A 335 -29.41 -11.66 -18.24
CA LYS A 335 -28.65 -12.84 -18.67
C LYS A 335 -29.66 -13.92 -19.03
N LYS A 336 -29.92 -14.11 -20.32
CA LYS A 336 -30.41 -15.36 -20.88
C LYS A 336 -29.25 -16.05 -21.55
#